data_AF-A9DQ03-F1
#
_entry.id   AF-A9DQ03-F1
#
_cell.length_a   1.000
_cell.length_b   1.000
_cell.length_c   1.000
_cell.angle_alpha   90.00
_cell.angle_beta   90.00
_cell.angle_gamma   90.00
#
_symmetry.space_group_name_H-M   'P 1'
#
loop_
_entity.id
_entity.type
_entity.pdbx_description
1 polymer ?
#
loop_
_entity_poly.entity_id
_entity_poly.type
_entity_poly.pdbx_seq_one_letter_code
_entity_poly.pdbx_strand_id
1 'polypeptide(L)'
;MKKAVLIAVALLFALPMFAQKETKKEDKKEDVYVWCVMPNKKGEWLKLTPPTPKVVSDFQEKLIYLKLLNEYDIVEKGKLDRATSDAILKMEARKGVTYESKELVGFTQGMKNRLLVMYAKAIRAEKAKKKQ
;
A
#
# COMPACT_ATOMS: atom_id res chain seq x y z
N MET A 1 51.64 -37.42 -35.44
CA MET A 1 51.32 -38.29 -34.27
C MET A 1 51.90 -37.61 -33.03
N LYS A 2 51.22 -37.34 -31.93
CA LYS A 2 49.86 -37.53 -31.44
C LYS A 2 49.61 -36.38 -30.47
N LYS A 3 48.36 -35.95 -30.44
CA LYS A 3 47.78 -34.89 -29.62
C LYS A 3 48.14 -35.10 -28.14
N ALA A 4 48.88 -34.19 -27.52
CA ALA A 4 49.29 -34.32 -26.11
C ALA A 4 49.35 -32.98 -25.35
N VAL A 5 48.62 -31.95 -25.79
CA VAL A 5 48.51 -30.68 -25.04
C VAL A 5 47.09 -30.15 -25.16
N LEU A 6 46.09 -30.89 -24.67
CA LEU A 6 44.70 -30.42 -24.63
C LEU A 6 43.88 -31.19 -23.58
N ILE A 7 44.48 -31.50 -22.42
CA ILE A 7 43.76 -32.20 -21.32
C ILE A 7 43.86 -31.45 -19.97
N ALA A 8 44.69 -30.41 -19.84
CA ALA A 8 44.86 -29.71 -18.55
C ALA A 8 43.90 -28.51 -18.32
N VAL A 9 43.06 -28.12 -19.29
CA VAL A 9 42.18 -26.94 -19.16
C VAL A 9 40.72 -27.32 -18.87
N ALA A 10 40.34 -28.60 -19.01
CA ALA A 10 38.96 -29.03 -18.78
C ALA A 10 38.60 -29.30 -17.30
N LEU A 11 39.57 -29.25 -16.39
CA LEU A 11 39.38 -29.63 -14.97
C LEU A 11 39.07 -28.46 -14.02
N LEU A 12 38.98 -27.22 -14.52
CA LEU A 12 38.57 -26.05 -13.73
C LEU A 12 37.10 -25.64 -13.91
N PHE A 13 36.32 -26.36 -14.74
CA PHE A 13 34.89 -26.10 -14.94
C PHE A 13 33.96 -27.10 -14.24
N ALA A 14 34.47 -27.84 -13.26
CA ALA A 14 33.69 -28.78 -12.45
C ALA A 14 33.55 -28.32 -10.99
N LEU A 15 33.31 -27.02 -10.76
CA LEU A 15 32.63 -26.63 -9.53
C LEU A 15 31.15 -26.90 -9.73
N PRO A 16 30.55 -27.86 -9.01
CA PRO A 16 29.11 -28.03 -9.03
C PRO A 16 28.51 -26.72 -8.57
N MET A 17 27.62 -26.14 -9.38
CA MET A 17 26.68 -25.11 -8.97
C MET A 17 25.70 -25.67 -7.94
N PHE A 18 26.19 -26.12 -6.78
CA PHE A 18 25.38 -26.46 -5.61
C PHE A 18 25.67 -25.46 -4.50
N ALA A 19 25.64 -24.19 -4.86
CA ALA A 19 25.23 -23.13 -3.97
C ALA A 19 24.07 -22.39 -4.65
N GLN A 20 23.09 -23.14 -5.15
CA GLN A 20 21.74 -22.63 -5.33
C GLN A 20 21.18 -22.47 -3.92
N LYS A 21 21.68 -21.44 -3.23
CA LYS A 21 21.04 -20.82 -2.07
C LYS A 21 19.60 -20.74 -2.50
N GLU A 22 18.73 -21.48 -1.82
CA GLU A 22 17.30 -21.36 -1.96
C GLU A 22 16.97 -19.91 -1.67
N THR A 23 17.06 -19.09 -2.71
CA THR A 23 16.31 -17.86 -2.83
C THR A 23 14.90 -18.40 -2.85
N LYS A 24 14.33 -18.51 -1.63
CA LYS A 24 12.89 -18.47 -1.41
C LYS A 24 12.41 -17.53 -2.50
N LYS A 25 11.72 -18.07 -3.50
CA LYS A 25 10.99 -17.24 -4.44
C LYS A 25 10.12 -16.41 -3.52
N GLU A 26 10.51 -15.17 -3.28
CA GLU A 26 9.65 -14.22 -2.59
C GLU A 26 8.36 -14.30 -3.38
N ASP A 27 7.31 -14.80 -2.72
CA ASP A 27 5.97 -14.82 -3.26
C ASP A 27 5.74 -13.42 -3.80
N LYS A 28 5.74 -13.29 -5.14
CA LYS A 28 5.46 -12.00 -5.78
C LYS A 28 4.03 -11.70 -5.38
N LYS A 29 3.87 -10.87 -4.34
CA LYS A 29 2.58 -10.32 -3.92
C LYS A 29 1.88 -9.86 -5.18
N GLU A 30 0.78 -10.52 -5.54
CA GLU A 30 0.04 -10.21 -6.75
C GLU A 30 -0.31 -8.72 -6.72
N ASP A 31 0.01 -8.02 -7.81
CA ASP A 31 -0.28 -6.61 -7.92
C ASP A 31 -1.80 -6.43 -8.00
N VAL A 32 -2.41 -5.90 -6.94
CA VAL A 32 -3.85 -5.63 -6.90
C VAL A 32 -4.12 -4.23 -7.45
N TYR A 33 -5.10 -4.11 -8.35
CA TYR A 33 -5.54 -2.84 -8.92
C TYR A 33 -6.99 -2.55 -8.56
N VAL A 34 -7.33 -1.27 -8.51
CA VAL A 34 -8.70 -0.80 -8.32
C VAL A 34 -9.03 0.25 -9.38
N TRP A 35 -10.22 0.16 -9.97
CA TRP A 35 -10.70 1.19 -10.88
C TRP A 35 -11.09 2.43 -10.08
N CYS A 36 -10.52 3.58 -10.42
CA CYS A 36 -10.70 4.84 -9.74
C CYS A 36 -11.26 5.88 -10.71
N VAL A 37 -12.33 6.56 -10.33
CA VAL A 37 -12.88 7.70 -11.08
C VAL A 37 -12.74 8.96 -10.23
N MET A 38 -12.05 9.97 -10.78
CA MET A 38 -11.86 11.26 -10.12
C MET A 38 -12.75 12.34 -10.74
N PRO A 39 -13.09 13.42 -10.01
CA PRO A 39 -13.82 14.54 -10.57
C PRO A 39 -13.08 15.13 -11.77
N ASN A 40 -13.81 15.35 -12.87
CA ASN A 40 -13.30 15.97 -14.09
C ASN A 40 -12.14 15.21 -14.77
N LYS A 41 -11.99 13.90 -14.50
CA LYS A 41 -10.98 13.04 -15.14
C LYS A 41 -11.59 11.73 -15.62
N LYS A 42 -10.98 11.11 -16.64
CA LYS A 42 -11.33 9.74 -17.03
C LYS A 42 -10.93 8.77 -15.91
N GLY A 43 -11.67 7.66 -15.81
CA GLY A 43 -11.33 6.59 -14.88
C GLY A 43 -9.99 5.95 -15.22
N GLU A 44 -9.27 5.49 -14.20
CA GLU A 44 -7.97 4.83 -14.35
C GLU A 44 -7.81 3.68 -13.36
N TRP A 45 -7.07 2.64 -13.76
CA TRP A 45 -6.67 1.57 -12.86
C TRP A 45 -5.50 2.03 -11.99
N LEU A 46 -5.70 2.04 -10.67
CA LEU A 46 -4.67 2.39 -9.71
C LEU A 46 -4.20 1.16 -8.95
N LYS A 47 -2.88 1.02 -8.83
CA LYS A 47 -2.26 -0.02 -8.02
C LYS A 47 -2.52 0.23 -6.53
N LEU A 48 -2.99 -0.79 -5.83
CA LEU A 48 -3.07 -0.81 -4.38
C LEU A 48 -1.74 -1.31 -3.82
N THR A 49 -1.13 -0.52 -2.95
CA THR A 49 0.04 -0.96 -2.20
C THR A 49 -0.43 -1.56 -0.87
N PRO A 50 -0.09 -2.84 -0.58
CA PRO A 50 -0.36 -3.43 0.72
C PRO A 50 0.29 -2.60 1.82
N PRO A 51 -0.48 -2.13 2.82
CA PRO A 51 0.04 -1.24 3.84
C PRO A 51 0.80 -2.01 4.92
N THR A 52 1.72 -1.33 5.59
CA THR A 52 2.30 -1.84 6.84
C THR A 52 1.35 -1.51 8.00
N PRO A 53 1.40 -2.27 9.11
CA PRO A 53 0.52 -1.99 10.25
C PRO A 53 0.65 -0.56 10.79
N LYS A 54 1.86 0.00 10.76
CA LYS A 54 2.12 1.39 11.13
C LYS A 54 1.36 2.38 10.25
N VAL A 55 1.29 2.14 8.93
CA VAL A 55 0.57 3.01 8.00
C VAL A 55 -0.93 2.91 8.24
N VAL A 56 -1.46 1.72 8.53
CA VAL A 56 -2.89 1.56 8.82
C VAL A 56 -3.27 2.24 10.14
N SER A 57 -2.45 2.09 11.18
CA SER A 57 -2.64 2.76 12.47
C SER A 57 -2.68 4.28 12.30
N ASP A 58 -1.75 4.84 11.52
CA ASP A 58 -1.70 6.27 11.21
C ASP A 58 -2.96 6.75 10.47
N PHE A 59 -3.51 5.90 9.58
CA PHE A 59 -4.78 6.13 8.90
C PHE A 59 -5.95 6.16 9.88
N GLN A 60 -6.06 5.12 10.71
CA GLN A 60 -7.13 4.99 11.70
C GLN A 60 -7.16 6.21 12.63
N GLU A 61 -6.02 6.62 13.18
CA GLU A 61 -5.92 7.79 14.06
C GLU A 61 -6.40 9.08 13.38
N LYS A 62 -6.02 9.31 12.11
CA LYS A 62 -6.45 10.50 11.36
C LYS A 62 -7.93 10.44 11.01
N LEU A 63 -8.45 9.27 10.65
CA LEU A 63 -9.87 9.08 10.37
C LEU A 63 -10.73 9.29 11.62
N ILE A 64 -10.28 8.81 12.78
CA ILE A 64 -10.92 9.06 14.08
C ILE A 64 -10.93 10.56 14.38
N TYR A 65 -9.79 11.24 14.26
CA TYR A 65 -9.71 12.68 14.49
C TYR A 65 -10.66 13.47 13.58
N LEU A 66 -10.79 13.04 12.31
CA LEU A 66 -11.72 13.62 11.34
C LEU A 66 -13.18 13.20 11.55
N LYS A 67 -13.48 12.37 12.55
CA LYS A 67 -14.81 11.80 12.84
C LYS A 67 -15.39 11.03 11.66
N LEU A 68 -14.52 10.35 10.90
CA LEU A 68 -14.87 9.50 9.76
C LEU A 68 -14.90 8.02 10.13
N LEU A 69 -14.19 7.65 11.19
CA LEU A 69 -14.11 6.31 11.76
C LEU A 69 -14.41 6.42 13.26
N ASN A 70 -15.22 5.51 13.78
CA ASN A 70 -15.42 5.36 15.21
C ASN A 70 -14.36 4.40 15.76
N GLU A 71 -13.73 4.74 16.88
CA GLU A 71 -12.67 3.92 17.48
C GLU A 71 -13.20 2.53 17.90
N TYR A 72 -14.47 2.46 18.32
CA TYR A 72 -15.11 1.20 18.71
C TYR A 72 -15.44 0.26 17.54
N ASP A 73 -15.41 0.77 16.30
CA ASP A 73 -15.64 -0.05 15.11
C ASP A 73 -14.34 -0.73 14.63
N ILE A 74 -13.19 -0.37 15.21
CA ILE A 74 -11.89 -0.93 14.84
C ILE A 74 -11.72 -2.30 15.50
N VAL A 75 -11.51 -3.32 14.67
CA VAL A 75 -11.26 -4.69 15.16
C VAL A 75 -9.87 -4.77 15.79
N GLU A 76 -8.88 -4.19 15.12
CA GLU A 76 -7.50 -4.23 15.55
C GLU A 76 -6.72 -3.02 15.03
N LYS A 77 -5.96 -2.37 15.92
CA LYS A 77 -5.14 -1.22 15.57
C LYS A 77 -4.01 -1.66 14.63
N GLY A 78 -3.89 -0.99 13.49
CA GLY A 78 -2.89 -1.32 12.48
C GLY A 78 -3.31 -2.44 11.51
N LYS A 79 -4.52 -2.99 11.63
CA LYS A 79 -5.08 -3.91 10.65
C LYS A 79 -6.06 -3.18 9.75
N LEU A 80 -5.95 -3.38 8.43
CA LEU A 80 -6.91 -2.81 7.48
C LEU A 80 -8.18 -3.66 7.53
N ASP A 81 -9.06 -3.31 8.46
CA ASP A 81 -10.37 -3.91 8.59
C ASP A 81 -11.40 -3.21 7.69
N ARG A 82 -12.58 -3.83 7.61
CA ARG A 82 -13.69 -3.33 6.81
C ARG A 82 -14.14 -1.93 7.23
N ALA A 83 -14.21 -1.65 8.53
CA ALA A 83 -14.62 -0.34 9.03
C ALA A 83 -13.64 0.76 8.59
N THR A 84 -12.34 0.49 8.67
CA THR A 84 -11.28 1.38 8.19
C THR A 84 -11.38 1.56 6.68
N SER A 85 -11.57 0.49 5.91
CA SER A 85 -11.77 0.55 4.47
C SER A 85 -12.98 1.41 4.10
N ASP A 86 -14.13 1.17 4.71
CA ASP A 86 -15.38 1.90 4.46
C ASP A 86 -15.24 3.38 4.81
N ALA A 87 -14.57 3.70 5.92
CA ALA A 87 -14.27 5.09 6.30
C ALA A 87 -13.40 5.80 5.25
N ILE A 88 -12.40 5.12 4.69
CA ILE A 88 -11.56 5.65 3.60
C ILE A 88 -12.40 5.87 2.34
N LEU A 89 -13.16 4.88 1.91
CA LEU A 89 -14.00 5.00 0.70
C LEU A 89 -15.05 6.12 0.86
N LYS A 90 -15.63 6.28 2.05
CA LYS A 90 -16.55 7.38 2.37
C LYS A 90 -15.86 8.74 2.34
N MET A 91 -14.63 8.83 2.85
CA MET A 91 -13.80 10.05 2.76
C MET A 91 -13.55 10.43 1.30
N GLU A 92 -13.17 9.45 0.48
CA GLU A 92 -12.88 9.61 -0.94
C GLU A 92 -14.13 10.06 -1.73
N ALA A 93 -15.27 9.43 -1.47
CA ALA A 93 -16.55 9.79 -2.07
C ALA A 93 -16.97 11.24 -1.75
N ARG A 94 -16.69 11.74 -0.53
CA ARG A 94 -16.91 13.16 -0.17
C ARG A 94 -16.04 14.14 -0.99
N LYS A 95 -14.98 13.64 -1.65
CA LYS A 95 -14.14 14.40 -2.58
C LYS A 95 -14.50 14.16 -4.04
N GLY A 96 -15.58 13.41 -4.30
CA GLY A 96 -16.01 13.01 -5.62
C GLY A 96 -15.09 11.96 -6.26
N VAL A 97 -14.24 11.30 -5.47
CA VAL A 97 -13.41 10.19 -5.93
C VAL A 97 -14.13 8.89 -5.61
N THR A 98 -14.40 8.06 -6.61
CA THR A 98 -15.03 6.76 -6.43
C THR A 98 -14.07 5.64 -6.82
N TYR A 99 -14.18 4.53 -6.11
CA TYR A 99 -13.41 3.32 -6.35
C TYR A 99 -14.37 2.17 -6.59
N GLU A 100 -14.11 1.36 -7.60
CA GLU A 100 -14.86 0.13 -7.84
C GLU A 100 -14.35 -0.98 -6.92
N SER A 101 -14.57 -0.79 -5.62
CA SER A 101 -14.33 -1.81 -4.60
C SER A 101 -15.26 -1.62 -3.41
N LYS A 102 -15.65 -2.75 -2.80
CA LYS A 102 -16.36 -2.76 -1.50
C LYS A 102 -15.40 -2.81 -0.32
N GLU A 103 -14.20 -3.34 -0.51
CA GLU A 103 -13.19 -3.48 0.53
C GLU A 103 -11.78 -3.27 -0.04
N LEU A 104 -10.98 -2.46 0.65
CA LEU A 104 -9.62 -2.15 0.26
C LEU A 104 -8.66 -3.15 0.87
N VAL A 105 -7.86 -3.80 0.03
CA VAL A 105 -6.71 -4.62 0.45
C VAL A 105 -5.40 -3.81 0.50
N GLY A 106 -5.48 -2.51 0.23
CA GLY A 106 -4.38 -1.58 0.43
C GLY A 106 -4.70 -0.16 0.02
N PHE A 107 -3.67 0.67 -0.13
CA PHE A 107 -3.83 2.10 -0.35
C PHE A 107 -3.17 2.56 -1.64
N THR A 108 -3.81 3.51 -2.32
CA THR A 108 -3.16 4.30 -3.36
C THR A 108 -2.42 5.48 -2.73
N GLN A 109 -1.42 6.04 -3.42
CA GLN A 109 -0.76 7.27 -2.94
C GLN A 109 -1.74 8.46 -2.86
N GLY A 110 -2.72 8.51 -3.76
CA GLY A 110 -3.77 9.54 -3.76
C GLY A 110 -4.58 9.55 -2.46
N MET A 111 -4.98 8.37 -1.97
CA MET A 111 -5.72 8.24 -0.71
C MET A 111 -4.92 8.81 0.47
N LYS A 112 -3.63 8.45 0.56
CA LYS A 112 -2.73 8.95 1.62
C LYS A 112 -2.64 10.47 1.59
N ASN A 113 -2.39 11.04 0.41
CA ASN A 113 -2.23 12.47 0.26
C ASN A 113 -3.51 13.23 0.64
N ARG A 114 -4.68 12.75 0.21
CA ARG A 114 -5.96 13.40 0.53
C ARG A 114 -6.29 13.34 2.01
N LEU A 115 -6.06 12.21 2.68
CA LEU A 115 -6.21 12.09 4.13
C LEU A 115 -5.32 13.10 4.86
N LEU A 116 -4.04 13.20 4.49
CA LEU A 116 -3.09 14.14 5.08
C LEU A 116 -3.53 15.59 4.93
N VAL A 117 -3.99 15.97 3.73
CA VAL A 117 -4.51 17.33 3.48
C VAL A 117 -5.75 17.62 4.34
N MET A 118 -6.68 16.68 4.44
CA MET A 118 -7.88 16.84 5.27
C MET A 118 -7.53 16.98 6.75
N TYR A 119 -6.65 16.11 7.25
CA TYR A 119 -6.18 16.13 8.64
C TYR A 119 -5.46 17.45 8.98
N ALA A 120 -4.53 17.89 8.13
CA ALA A 120 -3.82 19.16 8.32
C ALA A 120 -4.77 20.37 8.31
N LYS A 121 -5.79 20.37 7.44
CA LYS A 121 -6.81 21.43 7.41
C LYS A 121 -7.63 21.45 8.72
N ALA A 122 -8.02 20.29 9.22
CA ALA A 122 -8.77 20.18 10.48
C ALA A 122 -7.96 20.69 11.68
N ILE A 123 -6.69 20.31 11.79
CA ILE A 123 -5.79 20.83 12.83
C ILE A 123 -5.67 22.35 12.77
N ARG A 124 -5.47 22.93 11.58
CA ARG A 124 -5.35 24.39 11.42
C ARG A 124 -6.62 25.10 11.85
N ALA A 125 -7.79 24.57 11.49
CA ALA A 125 -9.08 25.13 11.88
C ALA A 125 -9.28 25.08 13.41
N GLU A 126 -8.89 23.99 14.07
CA GLU A 126 -8.97 23.88 15.53
C GLU A 126 -8.02 24.87 16.22
N LYS A 127 -6.79 25.01 15.73
CA LYS A 127 -5.83 26.00 16.26
C LYS A 127 -6.32 27.43 16.10
N ALA A 128 -6.99 27.76 14.99
CA ALA A 128 -7.55 29.09 14.77
C ALA A 128 -8.68 29.40 15.78
N LYS A 129 -9.55 28.42 16.07
CA LYS A 129 -10.62 28.56 17.07
C LYS A 129 -10.10 28.80 18.49
N LYS A 130 -8.97 28.20 18.86
CA LYS A 130 -8.36 28.38 20.20
C LYS A 130 -7.64 29.73 20.37
N LYS A 131 -7.42 30.48 19.29
CA LYS A 131 -6.80 31.81 19.31
C LYS A 131 -7.81 32.96 19.27
N GLN A 132 -9.08 32.64 19.06
CA GLN A 132 -10.22 33.56 19.16
C GLN A 132 -10.81 33.46 20.56
#